data_AF-A0A1Y3AM22-F1
#
_entry.id   AF-A0A1Y3AM22-F1
#
_cell.length_a   1.000
_cell.length_b   1.000
_cell.length_c   1.000
_cell.angle_alpha   90.00
_cell.angle_beta   90.00
_cell.angle_gamma   90.00
#
_symmetry.space_group_name_H-M   'P 1'
#
loop_
_entity.id
_entity.type
_entity.pdbx_description
1 polymer ?
#
loop_
_entity_poly.entity_id
_entity_poly.type
_entity_poly.pdbx_seq_one_letter_code
_entity_poly.pdbx_strand_id
1 'polypeptide(L)'
;MNSSSLSEQNSASNSTLQDLKIPKCSGIFTYNDSDVLTSVTSNRYIVWYVVVQTCDDMLELSEHSLHRDLHYNELKIQFKNSLILQNGVTIQETADKIIILVTTIVSAHRLIFRHPHQLVITHYYHYST
;
A
#
# COMPACT_ATOMS: atom_id res chain seq x y z
N MET A 1 58.76 -4.25 35.19
CA MET A 1 57.86 -3.19 34.69
C MET A 1 56.90 -3.86 33.73
N ASN A 2 55.65 -4.07 34.15
CA ASN A 2 54.62 -4.78 33.38
C ASN A 2 54.01 -3.82 32.34
N SER A 3 54.01 -4.21 31.07
CA SER A 3 53.18 -3.57 30.03
C SER A 3 51.95 -4.43 29.80
N SER A 4 50.81 -4.02 30.35
CA SER A 4 49.50 -4.59 30.01
C SER A 4 48.91 -3.82 28.83
N SER A 5 48.77 -4.48 27.68
CA SER A 5 48.02 -3.99 26.52
C SER A 5 46.52 -4.14 26.79
N LEU A 6 45.78 -3.02 26.74
CA LEU A 6 44.33 -3.03 26.73
C LEU A 6 43.86 -3.36 25.31
N SER A 7 43.14 -4.47 25.15
CA SER A 7 42.39 -4.75 23.92
C SER A 7 40.97 -4.25 24.12
N GLU A 8 40.60 -3.21 23.39
CA GLU A 8 39.20 -2.76 23.30
C GLU A 8 38.42 -3.80 22.49
N GLN A 9 37.63 -4.62 23.19
CA GLN A 9 36.56 -5.39 22.55
C GLN A 9 35.52 -4.39 22.04
N ASN A 10 35.51 -4.14 20.73
CA ASN A 10 34.38 -3.53 20.06
C ASN A 10 33.15 -4.42 20.29
N SER A 11 32.29 -3.99 21.22
CA SER A 11 30.94 -4.50 21.36
C SER A 11 30.21 -4.23 20.05
N ALA A 12 30.05 -5.27 19.23
CA ALA A 12 29.15 -5.25 18.10
C ALA A 12 27.73 -5.07 18.64
N SER A 13 27.27 -3.83 18.70
CA SER A 13 25.86 -3.50 18.86
C SER A 13 25.17 -3.93 17.57
N ASN A 14 24.72 -5.18 17.53
CA ASN A 14 23.77 -5.65 16.53
C ASN A 14 22.45 -4.90 16.76
N SER A 15 22.36 -3.68 16.23
CA SER A 15 21.19 -2.84 16.32
C SER A 15 20.04 -3.54 15.60
N THR A 16 19.07 -4.03 16.36
CA THR A 16 17.83 -4.68 15.94
C THR A 16 16.90 -3.77 15.13
N LEU A 17 17.34 -2.54 14.83
CA LEU A 17 16.63 -1.50 14.08
C LEU A 17 16.96 -1.49 12.58
N GLN A 18 17.94 -2.26 12.09
CA GLN A 18 18.39 -2.17 10.69
C GLN A 18 17.41 -2.72 9.66
N ASP A 19 16.29 -3.33 10.08
CA ASP A 19 15.31 -3.94 9.18
C ASP A 19 13.89 -3.32 9.23
N LEU A 20 13.74 -2.18 9.90
CA LEU A 20 12.49 -1.42 9.86
C LEU A 20 12.42 -0.62 8.55
N LYS A 21 11.66 -1.15 7.58
CA LYS A 21 11.28 -0.41 6.36
C LYS A 21 10.33 0.73 6.74
N ILE A 22 10.89 1.91 6.99
CA ILE A 22 10.11 3.10 7.33
C ILE A 22 9.38 3.59 6.07
N PRO A 23 8.04 3.74 6.11
CA PRO A 23 7.30 4.36 5.02
C PRO A 23 7.72 5.81 4.80
N LYS A 24 7.96 6.18 3.54
CA LYS A 24 8.20 7.57 3.12
C LYS A 24 6.96 8.44 3.27
N CYS A 25 5.83 7.88 2.86
CA CYS A 25 4.52 8.47 3.00
C CYS A 25 3.46 7.36 3.01
N SER A 26 2.29 7.67 3.54
CA SER A 26 1.16 6.76 3.61
C SER A 26 -0.14 7.54 3.53
N GLY A 27 -1.23 6.80 3.32
CA GLY A 27 -2.56 7.38 3.34
C GLY A 27 -3.64 6.31 3.46
N ILE A 28 -4.86 6.80 3.61
CA ILE A 28 -6.07 6.00 3.66
C ILE A 28 -7.10 6.58 2.69
N PHE A 29 -7.89 5.71 2.09
CA PHE A 29 -8.99 6.07 1.21
C PHE A 29 -10.25 5.33 1.67
N THR A 30 -11.35 6.07 1.83
CA THR A 30 -12.67 5.54 2.17
C THR A 30 -13.59 5.66 0.96
N TYR A 31 -14.38 4.62 0.72
CA TYR A 31 -15.38 4.65 -0.33
C TYR A 31 -16.51 5.65 -0.01
N ASN A 32 -17.16 6.19 -1.04
CA ASN A 32 -18.26 7.15 -0.91
C ASN A 32 -19.39 6.59 -0.05
N ASP A 33 -19.77 5.33 -0.27
CA ASP A 33 -20.86 4.65 0.45
C ASP A 33 -20.34 3.81 1.64
N SER A 34 -19.20 4.18 2.22
CA SER A 34 -18.60 3.41 3.33
C SER A 34 -19.38 3.50 4.64
N ASP A 35 -20.22 4.52 4.79
CA ASP A 35 -21.14 4.73 5.92
C ASP A 35 -22.54 4.12 5.70
N VAL A 36 -22.83 3.63 4.49
CA VAL A 36 -24.09 2.97 4.16
C VAL A 36 -24.03 1.48 4.49
N LEU A 37 -24.70 1.06 5.57
CA LEU A 37 -24.62 -0.31 6.09
C LEU A 37 -24.91 -1.40 5.06
N THR A 38 -25.86 -1.17 4.14
CA THR A 38 -26.25 -2.12 3.09
C THR A 38 -25.33 -2.13 1.87
N SER A 39 -24.42 -1.15 1.76
CA SER A 39 -23.48 -1.08 0.65
C SER A 39 -22.44 -2.21 0.72
N VAL A 40 -21.97 -2.67 -0.44
CA VAL A 40 -20.86 -3.64 -0.50
C VAL A 40 -19.53 -3.00 -0.09
N THR A 41 -19.46 -1.67 -0.05
CA THR A 41 -18.31 -0.88 0.41
C THR A 41 -18.46 -0.40 1.86
N SER A 42 -19.50 -0.82 2.57
CA SER A 42 -19.69 -0.53 4.00
C SER A 42 -18.46 -0.91 4.83
N ASN A 43 -17.93 0.05 5.60
CA ASN A 43 -16.72 -0.08 6.41
C ASN A 43 -15.56 -0.76 5.67
N ARG A 44 -15.42 -0.40 4.39
CA ARG A 44 -14.35 -0.83 3.52
C ARG A 44 -13.45 0.36 3.22
N TYR A 45 -12.15 0.14 3.18
CA TYR A 45 -11.17 1.20 2.96
C TYR A 45 -9.88 0.63 2.36
N ILE A 46 -9.12 1.49 1.69
CA ILE A 46 -7.80 1.16 1.15
C ILE A 46 -6.75 1.90 1.97
N VAL A 47 -5.77 1.17 2.48
CA VAL A 47 -4.55 1.72 3.07
C VAL A 47 -3.44 1.61 2.05
N TRP A 48 -2.59 2.62 1.98
CA TRP A 48 -1.40 2.58 1.16
C TRP A 48 -0.20 3.20 1.85
N TYR A 49 0.97 2.73 1.46
CA TYR A 49 2.24 3.33 1.88
C TYR A 49 3.30 3.15 0.80
N VAL A 50 4.21 4.12 0.76
CA VAL A 50 5.39 4.10 -0.11
C VAL A 50 6.58 3.69 0.73
N VAL A 51 7.24 2.62 0.33
CA VAL A 51 8.50 2.16 0.92
C VAL A 51 9.64 2.60 0.03
N VAL A 52 10.62 3.30 0.61
CA VAL A 52 11.85 3.68 -0.09
C VAL A 52 12.80 2.50 -0.09
N GLN A 53 13.32 2.18 -1.27
CA GLN A 53 14.50 1.32 -1.42
C GLN A 53 15.63 2.17 -2.03
N THR A 54 16.84 1.62 -2.09
CA THR A 54 18.05 2.36 -2.50
C THR A 54 17.91 3.10 -3.84
N CYS A 55 17.20 2.53 -4.82
CA CYS A 55 17.01 3.12 -6.15
C CYS A 55 15.56 3.06 -6.68
N ASP A 56 14.67 2.37 -5.98
CA ASP A 56 13.31 2.06 -6.42
C ASP A 56 12.33 2.39 -5.28
N ASP A 57 11.31 3.19 -5.55
CA ASP A 57 10.18 3.30 -4.62
C ASP A 57 9.17 2.17 -4.89
N MET A 58 8.58 1.63 -3.83
CA MET A 58 7.52 0.63 -3.93
C MET A 58 6.23 1.17 -3.30
N LEU A 59 5.13 1.12 -4.04
CA LEU A 59 3.79 1.37 -3.52
C LEU A 59 3.18 0.05 -3.07
N GLU A 60 2.83 -0.03 -1.78
CA GLU A 60 2.03 -1.11 -1.24
C GLU A 60 0.62 -0.61 -0.95
N LEU A 61 -0.37 -1.35 -1.42
CA LEU A 61 -1.80 -1.11 -1.28
C LEU A 61 -2.41 -2.33 -0.59
N SER A 62 -3.22 -2.12 0.43
CA SER A 62 -4.03 -3.16 1.05
C SER A 62 -5.44 -2.65 1.28
N GLU A 63 -6.40 -3.45 0.85
CA GLU A 63 -7.81 -3.16 1.04
C GLU A 63 -8.36 -3.97 2.21
N HIS A 64 -9.16 -3.32 3.06
CA HIS A 64 -9.73 -3.92 4.25
C HIS A 64 -11.24 -3.72 4.29
N SER A 65 -11.94 -4.67 4.90
CA SER A 65 -13.35 -4.54 5.25
C SER A 65 -13.59 -5.11 6.64
N LEU A 66 -14.40 -4.44 7.45
CA LEU A 66 -14.80 -4.92 8.77
C LEU A 66 -15.96 -5.92 8.73
N HIS A 67 -16.63 -6.05 7.57
CA HIS A 67 -17.84 -6.87 7.42
C HIS A 67 -17.65 -8.08 6.52
N ARG A 68 -16.58 -8.13 5.71
CA ARG A 68 -16.39 -9.14 4.67
C ARG A 68 -14.93 -9.53 4.57
N ASP A 69 -14.68 -10.82 4.36
CA ASP A 69 -13.34 -11.29 4.01
C ASP A 69 -13.02 -10.92 2.56
N LEU A 70 -11.91 -10.21 2.39
CA LEU A 70 -11.39 -9.85 1.07
C LEU A 70 -10.25 -10.79 0.72
N HIS A 71 -10.29 -11.37 -0.48
CA HIS A 71 -9.22 -12.19 -1.02
C HIS A 71 -8.47 -11.40 -2.09
N TYR A 72 -7.15 -11.59 -2.16
CA TYR A 72 -6.29 -10.87 -3.11
C TYR A 72 -6.41 -9.34 -3.01
N ASN A 73 -6.56 -8.86 -1.78
CA ASN A 73 -6.78 -7.46 -1.41
C ASN A 73 -5.48 -6.65 -1.30
N GLU A 74 -4.33 -7.26 -1.58
CA GLU A 74 -3.02 -6.65 -1.50
C GLU A 74 -2.38 -6.50 -2.87
N LEU A 75 -1.71 -5.37 -3.10
CA LEU A 75 -0.99 -5.08 -4.32
C LEU A 75 0.32 -4.35 -4.00
N LYS A 76 1.41 -4.81 -4.60
CA LYS A 76 2.73 -4.18 -4.50
C LYS A 76 3.22 -3.83 -5.90
N ILE A 77 3.58 -2.56 -6.11
CA ILE A 77 4.07 -2.06 -7.39
C ILE A 77 5.42 -1.39 -7.15
N GLN A 78 6.43 -1.87 -7.84
CA GLN A 78 7.77 -1.29 -7.81
C GLN A 78 7.96 -0.34 -9.00
N PHE A 79 8.39 0.89 -8.71
CA PHE A 79 8.74 1.89 -9.70
C PHE A 79 10.24 1.85 -9.93
N LYS A 80 10.65 1.18 -11.01
CA LYS A 80 12.06 0.96 -11.33
C LYS A 80 12.77 2.25 -11.70
N ASN A 81 13.94 2.48 -11.09
CA ASN A 81 14.79 3.64 -11.30
C ASN A 81 14.02 4.96 -11.15
N SER A 82 13.04 5.00 -10.25
CA SER A 82 12.19 6.17 -10.07
C SER A 82 11.63 6.26 -8.66
N LEU A 83 11.53 7.49 -8.18
CA LEU A 83 11.01 7.83 -6.85
C LEU A 83 9.61 8.43 -6.99
N ILE A 84 8.69 8.00 -6.12
CA ILE A 84 7.35 8.57 -6.02
C ILE A 84 7.47 9.95 -5.34
N LEU A 85 6.83 10.97 -5.89
CA LEU A 85 6.86 12.31 -5.29
C LEU A 85 6.16 12.33 -3.93
N GLN A 86 6.54 13.28 -3.07
CA GLN A 86 5.76 13.55 -1.86
C GLN A 86 4.34 13.96 -2.27
N ASN A 87 3.32 13.36 -1.66
CA ASN A 87 1.91 13.47 -2.07
C ASN A 87 1.65 13.02 -3.52
N GLY A 88 2.53 12.23 -4.11
CA GLY A 88 2.43 11.72 -5.48
C GLY A 88 1.41 10.61 -5.66
N VAL A 89 0.73 10.16 -4.60
CA VAL A 89 -0.31 9.11 -4.66
C VAL A 89 -1.66 9.74 -4.36
N THR A 90 -2.60 9.60 -5.28
CA THR A 90 -4.00 9.99 -5.08
C THR A 90 -4.92 8.86 -5.50
N ILE A 91 -6.02 8.69 -4.75
CA ILE A 91 -7.05 7.69 -5.03
C ILE A 91 -8.36 8.43 -5.21
N GLN A 92 -9.06 8.12 -6.30
CA GLN A 92 -10.38 8.66 -6.60
C GLN A 92 -11.33 7.53 -6.93
N GLU A 93 -12.54 7.64 -6.38
CA GLU A 93 -13.67 6.79 -6.74
C GLU A 93 -14.55 7.45 -7.78
N THR A 94 -15.06 6.60 -8.67
CA THR A 94 -16.12 6.89 -9.62
C THR A 94 -17.21 5.84 -9.46
N ALA A 95 -18.34 5.99 -10.14
CA ALA A 95 -19.44 5.03 -10.06
C ALA A 95 -19.03 3.58 -10.39
N ASP A 96 -17.97 3.38 -11.19
CA ASP A 96 -17.63 2.07 -11.74
C ASP A 96 -16.15 1.69 -11.58
N LYS A 97 -15.30 2.62 -11.14
CA LYS A 97 -13.85 2.40 -11.00
C LYS A 97 -13.27 3.05 -9.76
N ILE A 98 -12.19 2.44 -9.28
CA ILE A 98 -11.19 3.07 -8.41
C ILE A 98 -9.98 3.42 -9.27
N ILE A 99 -9.60 4.69 -9.26
CA ILE A 99 -8.49 5.23 -10.04
C ILE A 99 -7.40 5.67 -9.07
N ILE A 100 -6.21 5.10 -9.22
CA ILE A 100 -5.03 5.50 -8.45
C ILE A 100 -4.05 6.19 -9.41
N LEU A 101 -3.73 7.43 -9.12
CA LEU A 101 -2.68 8.17 -9.82
C LEU A 101 -1.42 8.15 -8.98
N VAL A 102 -0.31 7.74 -9.60
CA VAL A 102 1.01 7.72 -9.00
C VAL A 102 1.95 8.56 -9.84
N THR A 103 2.41 9.67 -9.28
CA THR A 103 3.37 10.57 -9.92
C THR A 103 4.77 10.32 -9.35
N THR A 104 5.70 10.04 -10.25
CA THR A 104 7.11 9.87 -9.95
C THR A 104 7.92 11.07 -10.44
N ILE A 105 9.22 11.07 -10.18
CA ILE A 105 10.13 12.12 -10.68
C ILE A 105 10.24 12.18 -12.22
N VAL A 106 9.87 11.11 -12.94
CA VAL A 106 10.04 11.02 -14.42
C VAL A 106 8.77 10.61 -15.18
N SER A 107 7.70 10.24 -14.48
CA SER A 107 6.48 9.69 -15.10
C SER A 107 5.24 9.87 -14.23
N ALA A 108 4.07 9.73 -14.85
CA ALA A 108 2.81 9.55 -14.15
C ALA A 108 2.17 8.22 -14.57
N HIS A 109 1.65 7.48 -13.59
CA HIS A 109 1.01 6.19 -13.79
C HIS A 109 -0.44 6.26 -13.37
N ARG A 110 -1.31 5.64 -14.16
CA ARG A 110 -2.75 5.56 -13.88
C ARG A 110 -3.15 4.10 -13.76
N LEU A 111 -3.46 3.68 -12.53
CA LEU A 111 -3.96 2.35 -12.22
C LEU A 111 -5.48 2.41 -12.11
N ILE A 112 -6.17 1.42 -12.69
CA ILE A 112 -7.63 1.40 -12.76
C ILE A 112 -8.11 0.04 -12.28
N PHE A 113 -8.95 0.05 -11.24
CA PHE A 113 -9.59 -1.14 -10.70
C PHE A 113 -11.10 -1.01 -10.83
N ARG A 114 -11.79 -2.14 -10.96
CA ARG A 114 -13.26 -2.16 -10.97
C ARG A 114 -13.78 -1.78 -9.59
N HIS A 115 -14.87 -1.01 -9.55
CA HIS A 115 -15.55 -0.73 -8.29
C HIS A 115 -16.08 -2.02 -7.66
N PRO A 116 -16.01 -2.20 -6.33
CA PRO A 116 -16.51 -3.40 -5.65
C PRO A 116 -17.94 -3.82 -5.99
N HIS A 117 -18.84 -2.86 -6.25
CA HIS A 117 -20.23 -3.18 -6.66
C HIS A 117 -20.27 -4.00 -7.96
N GLN A 118 -19.30 -3.85 -8.87
CA GLN A 118 -19.26 -4.62 -10.13
C GLN A 118 -18.81 -6.08 -9.93
N LEU A 119 -18.02 -6.35 -8.89
CA LEU A 119 -17.54 -7.70 -8.60
C LEU A 119 -18.67 -8.56 -8.05
N VAL A 120 -19.53 -7.98 -7.20
CA VAL A 120 -20.70 -8.64 -6.64
C VAL A 120 -21.69 -9.04 -7.74
N ILE A 121 -21.93 -8.15 -8.71
CA ILE A 121 -22.82 -8.41 -9.86
C ILE A 121 -22.32 -9.63 -10.65
N THR A 122 -21.01 -9.75 -10.86
CA THR A 122 -20.43 -10.87 -11.63
C THR A 122 -20.65 -12.23 -10.96
N HIS A 123 -20.61 -12.29 -9.62
CA HIS A 123 -20.85 -13.55 -8.89
C HIS A 123 -22.31 -14.01 -8.97
N TYR A 124 -23.30 -13.11 -9.00
CA TYR A 124 -24.71 -13.52 -9.12
C TYR A 124 -25.05 -14.18 -10.46
N TYR A 125 -24.39 -13.78 -11.55
CA TYR A 125 -24.63 -14.38 -12.86
C TYR A 125 -24.07 -15.79 -13.02
N HIS A 126 -23.10 -16.19 -12.20
CA HIS A 126 -22.45 -17.50 -12.32
C HIS A 126 -23.23 -18.65 -11.64
N TYR A 127 -24.30 -18.36 -10.90
CA TYR A 127 -25.16 -19.34 -10.23
C TYR A 127 -26.57 -19.45 -10.86
N SER A 128 -26.76 -18.91 -12.06
CA SER A 128 -28.06 -18.85 -12.74
C SER A 128 -28.13 -19.69 -14.03
N THR A 129 -27.57 -20.91 -14.01
CA THR A 129 -27.71 -21.90 -15.11
C THR A 129 -28.02 -23.28 -14.57
#